data_AF-A0A5C4S884-F1
#
_entry.id   AF-A0A5C4S884-F1
#
_cell.length_a   1.000
_cell.length_b   1.000
_cell.length_c   1.000
_cell.angle_alpha   90.00
_cell.angle_beta   90.00
_cell.angle_gamma   90.00
#
_symmetry.space_group_name_H-M   'P 1'
#
loop_
_entity.id
_entity.type
_entity.pdbx_description
1 polymer ?
#
loop_
_entity_poly.entity_id
_entity_poly.type
_entity_poly.pdbx_seq_one_letter_code
_entity_poly.pdbx_strand_id
1 'polypeptide(L)'
;APCGHKLRRQFELIKRIADGECSHRCEICQNAKEQSEAEARGWGLLGAAPTRDVNYRTYRHSCGHEQMIARSNMQSGRFNCEACGQGWASAPSYIYCMRFTLPGQAPVVKLGFSRNPQSRLNYQLKRRPDLQAEILHSVAVPTGHKALCAEKQMHATLKRDHPGSMIAPEIYAPWLRVRSEIYSADLEPVILDMLDTLPLLPDA
;
A
#
# COMPACT_ATOMS: atom_id res chain seq x y z
N ALA A 1 20.98 -5.32 -30.72
CA ALA A 1 19.78 -6.02 -30.21
C ALA A 1 19.04 -6.70 -31.36
N PRO A 2 18.34 -7.83 -31.15
CA PRO A 2 17.54 -8.48 -32.20
C PRO A 2 16.48 -7.55 -32.83
N CYS A 3 15.98 -6.59 -32.07
CA CYS A 3 15.07 -5.54 -32.52
C CYS A 3 15.75 -4.39 -33.32
N GLY A 4 16.97 -4.56 -33.83
CA GLY A 4 17.69 -3.54 -34.62
C GLY A 4 18.35 -2.39 -33.82
N HIS A 5 17.98 -2.19 -32.56
CA HIS A 5 18.53 -1.12 -31.72
C HIS A 5 20.00 -1.35 -31.33
N LYS A 6 20.80 -0.27 -31.40
CA LYS A 6 22.17 -0.22 -30.86
C LYS A 6 22.12 0.11 -29.36
N LEU A 7 22.74 -0.73 -28.54
CA LEU A 7 22.70 -0.62 -27.07
C LEU A 7 24.13 -0.66 -26.53
N ARG A 8 24.42 0.15 -25.52
CA ARG A 8 25.65 0.06 -24.73
C ARG A 8 25.36 -0.73 -23.45
N ARG A 9 26.16 -1.76 -23.16
CA ARG A 9 26.00 -2.65 -22.01
C ARG A 9 27.35 -2.97 -21.39
N GLN A 10 27.33 -3.40 -20.14
CA GLN A 10 28.50 -3.98 -19.50
C GLN A 10 28.90 -5.26 -20.21
N PHE A 11 30.21 -5.47 -20.36
CA PHE A 11 30.76 -6.62 -21.08
C PHE A 11 30.28 -7.97 -20.50
N GLU A 12 30.24 -8.08 -19.17
CA GLU A 12 29.76 -9.27 -18.47
C GLU A 12 28.32 -9.61 -18.84
N LEU A 13 27.42 -8.61 -18.92
CA LEU A 13 26.04 -8.83 -19.33
C LEU A 13 25.94 -9.32 -20.79
N ILE A 14 26.81 -8.84 -21.67
CA ILE A 14 26.86 -9.32 -23.07
C ILE A 14 27.27 -10.79 -23.11
N LYS A 15 28.26 -11.18 -22.32
CA LYS A 15 28.72 -12.58 -22.21
C LYS A 15 27.59 -13.49 -21.71
N ARG A 16 26.92 -13.10 -20.62
CA ARG A 16 25.78 -13.85 -20.06
C ARG A 16 24.60 -13.98 -21.01
N ILE A 17 24.35 -12.99 -21.87
CA ILE A 17 23.34 -13.09 -22.93
C ILE A 17 23.78 -14.10 -23.99
N ALA A 18 25.05 -14.09 -24.40
CA ALA A 18 25.59 -15.02 -25.39
C ALA A 18 25.58 -16.47 -24.89
N ASP A 19 25.88 -16.67 -23.61
CA ASP A 19 25.86 -17.98 -22.92
C ASP A 19 24.42 -18.46 -22.61
N GLY A 20 23.40 -17.67 -22.95
CA GLY A 20 21.98 -18.01 -22.74
C GLY A 20 21.51 -17.91 -21.28
N GLU A 21 22.36 -17.45 -20.36
CA GLU A 21 22.02 -17.31 -18.94
C GLU A 21 20.96 -16.25 -18.67
N CYS A 22 20.83 -15.25 -19.55
CA CYS A 22 19.81 -14.24 -19.43
C CYS A 22 19.30 -13.78 -20.79
N SER A 23 18.02 -13.40 -20.83
CA SER A 23 17.39 -12.93 -22.05
C SER A 23 17.85 -11.52 -22.41
N HIS A 24 18.06 -11.29 -23.71
CA HIS A 24 18.36 -9.96 -24.21
C HIS A 24 17.16 -9.02 -23.99
N ARG A 25 17.31 -8.00 -23.13
CA ARG A 25 16.32 -6.93 -22.95
C ARG A 25 16.79 -5.62 -23.58
N CYS A 26 16.07 -5.15 -24.60
CA CYS A 26 16.28 -3.84 -25.18
C CYS A 26 15.58 -2.76 -24.35
N GLU A 27 16.34 -1.82 -23.78
CA GLU A 27 15.77 -0.71 -22.99
C GLU A 27 14.91 0.22 -23.84
N ILE A 28 15.26 0.42 -25.12
CA ILE A 28 14.47 1.25 -26.03
C ILE A 28 13.09 0.63 -26.27
N CYS A 29 13.04 -0.67 -26.61
CA CYS A 29 11.77 -1.38 -26.77
C CYS A 29 11.00 -1.47 -25.45
N GLN A 30 11.71 -1.62 -24.32
CA GLN A 30 11.08 -1.65 -23.00
C GLN A 30 10.43 -0.30 -22.68
N ASN A 31 11.11 0.82 -22.93
CA ASN A 31 10.57 2.16 -22.69
C ASN A 31 9.39 2.45 -23.63
N ALA A 32 9.50 2.09 -24.91
CA ALA A 32 8.40 2.23 -25.87
C ALA A 32 7.17 1.42 -25.45
N LYS A 33 7.39 0.19 -24.94
CA LYS A 33 6.31 -0.64 -24.39
C LYS A 33 5.68 0.02 -23.17
N GLU A 34 6.47 0.49 -22.21
CA GLU A 34 5.96 1.16 -20.99
C GLU A 34 5.19 2.45 -21.32
N GLN A 35 5.68 3.22 -22.28
CA GLN A 35 5.00 4.40 -22.80
C GLN A 35 3.65 4.01 -23.43
N SER A 36 3.62 3.01 -24.31
CA SER A 36 2.37 2.54 -24.93
C SER A 36 1.38 1.97 -23.92
N GLU A 37 1.86 1.25 -22.89
CA GLU A 37 1.03 0.75 -21.78
C GLU A 37 0.37 1.91 -20.99
N ALA A 38 1.12 3.00 -20.78
CA ALA A 38 0.61 4.20 -20.11
C ALA A 38 -0.40 4.94 -20.99
N GLU A 39 -0.07 5.19 -22.26
CA GLU A 39 -0.92 5.92 -23.21
C GLU A 39 -2.27 5.23 -23.41
N ALA A 40 -2.26 3.89 -23.53
CA ALA A 40 -3.48 3.09 -23.63
C ALA A 40 -4.44 3.26 -22.44
N ARG A 41 -3.97 3.82 -21.33
CA ARG A 41 -4.75 4.08 -20.11
C ARG A 41 -4.95 5.57 -19.82
N GLY A 42 -4.55 6.46 -20.74
CA GLY A 42 -4.66 7.91 -20.57
C GLY A 42 -3.56 8.52 -19.69
N TRP A 43 -2.37 7.90 -19.68
CA TRP A 43 -1.20 8.35 -18.93
C TRP A 43 0.01 8.57 -19.84
N GLY A 44 0.87 9.53 -19.49
CA GLY A 44 2.20 9.67 -20.06
C GLY A 44 3.27 9.20 -19.07
N LEU A 45 4.26 8.42 -19.52
CA LEU A 45 5.41 8.05 -18.69
C LEU A 45 6.41 9.22 -18.64
N LEU A 46 6.71 9.70 -17.43
CA LEU A 46 7.71 10.77 -17.23
C LEU A 46 9.11 10.19 -16.99
N GLY A 47 9.19 8.99 -16.41
CA GLY A 47 10.46 8.28 -16.23
C GLY A 47 10.54 7.51 -14.92
N ALA A 48 11.76 7.32 -14.43
CA ALA A 48 12.02 6.67 -13.15
C ALA A 48 11.37 7.46 -11.99
N ALA A 49 10.79 6.74 -11.04
CA ALA A 49 10.33 7.36 -9.80
C ALA A 49 11.53 7.87 -8.97
N PRO A 50 11.39 8.96 -8.19
CA PRO A 50 12.42 9.47 -7.29
C PRO A 50 12.58 8.59 -6.02
N THR A 51 12.39 7.27 -6.14
CA THR A 51 12.50 6.31 -5.04
C THR A 51 13.60 5.29 -5.35
N ARG A 52 14.08 4.57 -4.32
CA ARG A 52 15.02 3.45 -4.53
C ARG A 52 14.35 2.23 -5.18
N ASP A 53 13.02 2.21 -5.32
CA ASP A 53 12.29 1.07 -5.87
C ASP A 53 12.17 1.17 -7.39
N VAL A 54 13.02 0.40 -8.08
CA VAL A 54 13.07 0.31 -9.55
C VAL A 54 11.76 -0.18 -10.19
N ASN A 55 10.81 -0.68 -9.39
CA ASN A 55 9.49 -1.09 -9.86
C ASN A 55 8.53 0.08 -10.06
N TYR A 56 8.84 1.27 -9.56
CA TYR A 56 8.01 2.45 -9.73
C TYR A 56 8.49 3.34 -10.87
N ARG A 57 7.53 4.05 -11.46
CA ARG A 57 7.74 5.10 -12.45
C ARG A 57 6.86 6.29 -12.09
N THR A 58 7.28 7.48 -12.50
CA THR A 58 6.44 8.67 -12.43
C THR A 58 5.64 8.76 -13.73
N TYR A 59 4.34 8.95 -13.60
CA TYR A 59 3.42 9.13 -14.72
C TYR A 59 2.60 10.40 -14.55
N ARG A 60 2.17 10.97 -15.68
CA ARG A 60 1.23 12.10 -15.74
C ARG A 60 -0.09 11.64 -16.31
N HIS A 61 -1.18 11.87 -15.58
CA HIS A 61 -2.53 11.58 -16.05
C HIS A 61 -2.97 12.62 -17.09
N SER A 62 -3.97 12.27 -17.91
CA SER A 62 -4.66 13.20 -18.82
C SER A 62 -5.20 14.47 -18.13
N CYS A 63 -5.52 14.40 -16.83
CA CYS A 63 -5.93 15.58 -16.04
C CYS A 63 -4.76 16.50 -15.61
N GLY A 64 -3.51 16.13 -15.90
CA GLY A 64 -2.30 16.86 -15.51
C GLY A 64 -1.65 16.38 -14.21
N HIS A 65 -2.35 15.62 -13.36
CA HIS A 65 -1.80 15.08 -12.12
C HIS A 65 -0.61 14.14 -12.36
N GLU A 66 0.47 14.32 -11.60
CA GLU A 66 1.64 13.44 -11.62
C GLU A 66 1.66 12.55 -10.39
N GLN A 67 1.91 11.26 -10.56
CA GLN A 67 2.04 10.34 -9.43
C GLN A 67 2.93 9.15 -9.76
N MET A 68 3.41 8.50 -8.71
CA MET A 68 4.18 7.27 -8.80
C MET A 68 3.25 6.07 -8.90
N ILE A 69 3.47 5.23 -9.92
CA ILE A 69 2.70 4.00 -10.10
C ILE A 69 3.68 2.84 -10.30
N ALA A 70 3.43 1.72 -9.64
CA ALA A 70 4.19 0.50 -9.88
C ALA A 70 3.95 0.02 -11.33
N ARG A 71 5.00 -0.42 -12.02
CA ARG A 71 4.92 -0.92 -13.40
C ARG A 71 3.87 -2.01 -13.57
N SER A 72 3.79 -2.93 -12.62
CA SER A 72 2.78 -4.00 -12.60
C SER A 72 1.35 -3.48 -12.45
N ASN A 73 1.14 -2.40 -11.70
CA ASN A 73 -0.17 -1.76 -11.58
C ASN A 73 -0.53 -1.05 -12.88
N MET A 74 0.41 -0.33 -13.51
CA MET A 74 0.21 0.27 -14.83
C MET A 74 -0.22 -0.79 -15.86
N GLN A 75 0.47 -1.94 -15.89
CA GLN A 75 0.13 -3.06 -16.77
C GLN A 75 -1.24 -3.67 -16.47
N SER A 76 -1.59 -3.87 -15.20
CA SER A 76 -2.85 -4.52 -14.82
C SER A 76 -4.06 -3.57 -14.77
N GLY A 77 -3.85 -2.26 -14.82
CA GLY A 77 -4.93 -1.27 -14.64
C GLY A 77 -5.41 -1.12 -13.19
N ARG A 78 -4.73 -1.71 -12.21
CA ARG A 78 -5.15 -1.73 -10.79
C ARG A 78 -4.71 -0.47 -10.04
N PHE A 79 -5.15 0.69 -10.51
CA PHE A 79 -4.83 2.01 -9.93
C PHE A 79 -5.86 3.04 -10.41
N ASN A 80 -5.84 4.23 -9.81
CA ASN A 80 -6.63 5.38 -10.25
C ASN A 80 -5.79 6.64 -10.13
N CYS A 81 -6.13 7.67 -10.92
CA CYS A 81 -5.59 9.01 -10.68
C CYS A 81 -6.01 9.49 -9.28
N GLU A 82 -5.06 9.94 -8.47
CA GLU A 82 -5.34 10.40 -7.10
C GLU A 82 -6.09 11.73 -7.08
N ALA A 83 -5.97 12.55 -8.13
CA ALA A 83 -6.68 13.82 -8.25
C ALA A 83 -8.12 13.69 -8.79
N CYS A 84 -8.32 12.92 -9.87
CA CYS A 84 -9.62 12.87 -10.57
C CYS A 84 -10.17 11.46 -10.79
N GLY A 85 -9.40 10.42 -10.46
CA GLY A 85 -9.84 9.04 -10.64
C GLY A 85 -10.97 8.75 -9.67
N GLN A 86 -11.96 7.97 -10.11
CA GLN A 86 -13.06 7.54 -9.25
C GLN A 86 -12.82 6.09 -8.84
N GLY A 87 -12.42 5.88 -7.59
CA GLY A 87 -12.17 4.55 -7.09
C GLY A 87 -11.94 4.52 -5.58
N TRP A 88 -11.80 3.32 -5.04
CA TRP A 88 -11.64 3.12 -3.60
C TRP A 88 -10.40 3.82 -3.02
N ALA A 89 -9.35 3.99 -3.85
CA ALA A 89 -8.11 4.66 -3.46
C ALA A 89 -8.19 6.20 -3.48
N SER A 90 -9.09 6.80 -4.26
CA SER A 90 -9.23 8.27 -4.36
C SER A 90 -10.40 8.82 -3.54
N ALA A 91 -11.33 7.97 -3.11
CA ALA A 91 -12.41 8.36 -2.22
C ALA A 91 -11.87 8.71 -0.81
N PRO A 92 -12.51 9.64 -0.08
CA PRO A 92 -12.23 9.87 1.33
C PRO A 92 -12.26 8.59 2.16
N SER A 93 -11.36 8.51 3.12
CA SER A 93 -11.18 7.33 3.96
C SER A 93 -10.84 7.74 5.39
N TYR A 94 -10.70 6.76 6.27
CA TYR A 94 -10.30 6.93 7.66
C TYR A 94 -9.18 5.97 8.00
N ILE A 95 -8.25 6.39 8.85
CA ILE A 95 -7.38 5.49 9.63
C ILE A 95 -7.96 5.40 11.03
N TYR A 96 -7.96 4.21 11.64
CA TYR A 96 -8.60 3.95 12.93
C TYR A 96 -7.75 3.10 13.84
N CYS A 97 -8.02 3.22 15.14
CA CYS A 97 -7.67 2.25 16.16
C CYS A 97 -8.96 1.62 16.70
N MET A 98 -9.05 0.29 16.67
CA MET A 98 -10.17 -0.48 17.23
C MET A 98 -9.68 -1.41 18.33
N ARG A 99 -10.45 -1.56 19.40
CA ARG A 99 -10.19 -2.53 20.48
C ARG A 99 -11.18 -3.67 20.39
N PHE A 100 -10.72 -4.90 20.67
CA PHE A 100 -11.53 -6.10 20.73
C PHE A 100 -11.31 -6.80 22.07
N THR A 101 -12.40 -7.14 22.76
CA THR A 101 -12.38 -7.97 23.97
C THR A 101 -12.63 -9.40 23.56
N LEU A 102 -11.57 -10.22 23.57
CA LEU A 102 -11.62 -11.62 23.16
C LEU A 102 -11.94 -12.51 24.37
N PRO A 103 -12.94 -13.42 24.28
CA PRO A 103 -13.28 -14.29 25.40
C PRO A 103 -12.10 -15.16 25.88
N GLY A 104 -11.79 -15.06 27.17
CA GLY A 104 -10.70 -15.83 27.81
C GLY A 104 -9.29 -15.37 27.41
N GLN A 105 -9.15 -14.21 26.80
CA GLN A 105 -7.88 -13.67 26.31
C GLN A 105 -7.72 -12.21 26.75
N ALA A 106 -6.50 -11.71 26.71
CA ALA A 106 -6.25 -10.28 26.88
C ALA A 106 -6.91 -9.48 25.72
N PRO A 107 -7.37 -8.24 25.96
CA PRO A 107 -7.83 -7.37 24.89
C PRO A 107 -6.74 -7.13 23.85
N VAL A 108 -7.16 -6.90 22.62
CA VAL A 108 -6.25 -6.63 21.49
C VAL A 108 -6.69 -5.40 20.74
N VAL A 109 -5.74 -4.73 20.09
CA VAL A 109 -6.03 -3.55 19.26
C VAL A 109 -5.65 -3.76 17.81
N LYS A 110 -6.37 -3.07 16.92
CA LYS A 110 -6.12 -3.04 15.49
C LYS A 110 -5.97 -1.61 15.01
N LEU A 111 -4.82 -1.32 14.44
CA LEU A 111 -4.63 -0.22 13.50
C LEU A 111 -5.01 -0.70 12.08
N GLY A 112 -5.75 0.13 11.35
CA GLY A 112 -6.11 -0.12 9.96
C GLY A 112 -6.82 1.08 9.35
N PHE A 113 -7.24 0.94 8.09
CA PHE A 113 -7.99 1.97 7.38
C PHE A 113 -9.24 1.44 6.69
N SER A 114 -10.22 2.31 6.47
CA SER A 114 -11.41 2.04 5.65
C SER A 114 -12.22 3.30 5.33
N ARG A 115 -13.08 3.21 4.31
CA ARG A 115 -14.08 4.24 3.99
C ARG A 115 -15.17 4.40 5.06
N ASN A 116 -15.44 3.34 5.83
CA ASN A 116 -16.46 3.32 6.86
C ASN A 116 -15.99 2.40 8.00
N PRO A 117 -15.35 2.97 9.05
CA PRO A 117 -14.87 2.23 10.21
C PRO A 117 -15.97 1.42 10.90
N GLN A 118 -17.17 1.98 11.05
CA GLN A 118 -18.29 1.31 11.74
C GLN A 118 -18.76 0.06 11.00
N SER A 119 -18.95 0.17 9.68
CA SER A 119 -19.31 -0.98 8.85
C SER A 119 -18.20 -2.04 8.86
N ARG A 120 -16.94 -1.61 8.82
CA ARG A 120 -15.80 -2.53 8.88
C ARG A 120 -15.75 -3.28 10.20
N LEU A 121 -15.90 -2.59 11.32
CA LEU A 121 -15.93 -3.20 12.66
C LEU A 121 -17.02 -4.28 12.74
N ASN A 122 -18.26 -3.93 12.39
CA ASN A 122 -19.42 -4.79 12.66
C ASN A 122 -19.62 -5.91 11.65
N TYR A 123 -19.29 -5.70 10.37
CA TYR A 123 -19.64 -6.64 9.31
C TYR A 123 -18.43 -7.33 8.66
N GLN A 124 -17.23 -6.74 8.75
CA GLN A 124 -16.04 -7.25 8.06
C GLN A 124 -15.02 -7.89 8.99
N LEU A 125 -14.79 -7.31 10.19
CA LEU A 125 -13.75 -7.76 11.10
C LEU A 125 -14.22 -8.82 12.09
N LYS A 126 -15.39 -8.63 12.71
CA LYS A 126 -15.97 -9.60 13.64
C LYS A 126 -16.41 -10.87 12.92
N ARG A 127 -16.08 -12.04 13.48
CA ARG A 127 -16.74 -13.32 13.08
C ARG A 127 -18.08 -13.48 13.75
N ARG A 128 -18.21 -12.99 14.98
CA ARG A 128 -19.43 -13.07 15.79
C ARG A 128 -19.98 -11.67 16.06
N PRO A 129 -21.26 -11.39 15.78
CA PRO A 129 -21.84 -10.05 15.94
C PRO A 129 -21.79 -9.51 17.37
N ASP A 130 -21.89 -10.39 18.36
CA ASP A 130 -21.90 -10.12 19.80
C ASP A 130 -20.52 -9.88 20.41
N LEU A 131 -19.44 -10.08 19.63
CA LEU A 131 -18.09 -9.80 20.10
C LEU A 131 -17.96 -8.31 20.48
N GLN A 132 -17.59 -8.06 21.72
CA GLN A 132 -17.35 -6.70 22.22
C GLN A 132 -16.15 -6.09 21.50
N ALA A 133 -16.39 -4.96 20.86
CA ALA A 133 -15.37 -4.19 20.20
C ALA A 133 -15.83 -2.75 20.01
N GLU A 134 -14.88 -1.84 20.01
CA GLU A 134 -15.12 -0.40 19.90
C GLU A 134 -14.10 0.26 18.97
N ILE A 135 -14.50 1.39 18.40
CA ILE A 135 -13.58 2.30 17.70
C ILE A 135 -13.08 3.27 18.76
N LEU A 136 -11.79 3.19 19.09
CA LEU A 136 -11.17 4.07 20.07
C LEU A 136 -10.96 5.47 19.49
N HIS A 137 -10.45 5.51 18.26
CA HIS A 137 -10.25 6.75 17.53
C HIS A 137 -10.25 6.50 16.02
N SER A 138 -10.62 7.54 15.25
CA SER A 138 -10.53 7.51 13.79
C SER A 138 -10.26 8.90 13.24
N VAL A 139 -9.32 9.00 12.32
CA VAL A 139 -8.91 10.24 11.67
C VAL A 139 -9.32 10.19 10.20
N ALA A 140 -10.05 11.21 9.75
CA ALA A 140 -10.42 11.36 8.35
C ALA A 140 -9.17 11.72 7.51
N VAL A 141 -9.02 11.07 6.37
CA VAL A 141 -7.95 11.34 5.42
C VAL A 141 -8.53 11.59 4.02
N PRO A 142 -7.92 12.50 3.23
CA PRO A 142 -8.51 12.95 1.97
C PRO A 142 -8.79 11.82 0.98
N THR A 143 -7.93 10.80 0.95
CA THR A 143 -8.03 9.67 0.03
C THR A 143 -7.65 8.35 0.69
N GLY A 144 -8.21 7.24 0.20
CA GLY A 144 -7.80 5.89 0.59
C GLY A 144 -6.34 5.57 0.30
N HIS A 145 -5.72 6.22 -0.70
CA HIS A 145 -4.30 6.08 -0.99
C HIS A 145 -3.44 6.68 0.11
N LYS A 146 -3.74 7.92 0.53
CA LYS A 146 -3.08 8.55 1.68
C LYS A 146 -3.28 7.70 2.94
N ALA A 147 -4.49 7.15 3.14
CA ALA A 147 -4.78 6.24 4.23
C ALA A 147 -3.87 5.01 4.25
N LEU A 148 -3.73 4.33 3.10
CA LEU A 148 -2.91 3.14 2.93
C LEU A 148 -1.42 3.43 3.13
N CYS A 149 -0.92 4.55 2.61
CA CYS A 149 0.49 4.93 2.74
C CYS A 149 0.85 5.22 4.20
N ALA A 150 0.03 6.01 4.89
CA ALA A 150 0.23 6.30 6.30
C ALA A 150 0.08 5.05 7.18
N GLU A 151 -0.93 4.22 6.94
CA GLU A 151 -1.12 2.96 7.69
C GLU A 151 0.08 2.02 7.55
N LYS A 152 0.64 1.88 6.34
CA LYS A 152 1.86 1.10 6.10
C LYS A 152 3.07 1.66 6.86
N GLN A 153 3.24 2.98 6.88
CA GLN A 153 4.33 3.63 7.61
C GLN A 153 4.19 3.43 9.12
N MET A 154 2.98 3.57 9.66
CA MET A 154 2.70 3.31 11.08
C MET A 154 2.97 1.83 11.42
N HIS A 155 2.50 0.88 10.59
CA HIS A 155 2.81 -0.54 10.80
C HIS A 155 4.31 -0.87 10.71
N ALA A 156 5.04 -0.23 9.80
CA ALA A 156 6.49 -0.38 9.73
C ALA A 156 7.18 0.14 11.01
N THR A 157 6.71 1.26 11.54
CA THR A 157 7.19 1.86 12.80
C THR A 157 6.89 0.95 13.98
N LEU A 158 5.65 0.47 14.14
CA LEU A 158 5.27 -0.44 15.23
C LEU A 158 6.08 -1.74 15.20
N LYS A 159 6.32 -2.33 14.02
CA LYS A 159 7.12 -3.55 13.88
C LYS A 159 8.59 -3.34 14.25
N ARG A 160 9.14 -2.17 13.95
CA ARG A 160 10.53 -1.81 14.24
C ARG A 160 10.73 -1.50 15.73
N ASP A 161 9.84 -0.70 16.30
CA ASP A 161 10.03 -0.09 17.61
C ASP A 161 9.41 -0.93 18.73
N HIS A 162 8.44 -1.80 18.41
CA HIS A 162 7.78 -2.71 19.35
C HIS A 162 7.77 -4.16 18.84
N PRO A 163 8.94 -4.77 18.60
CA PRO A 163 9.01 -6.16 18.19
C PRO A 163 8.35 -7.08 19.23
N GLY A 164 7.54 -8.03 18.78
CA GLY A 164 6.83 -8.97 19.66
C GLY A 164 5.45 -8.51 20.15
N SER A 165 5.06 -7.27 19.90
CA SER A 165 3.72 -6.76 20.24
C SER A 165 2.60 -7.28 19.33
N MET A 166 2.95 -7.89 18.19
CA MET A 166 1.98 -8.45 17.25
C MET A 166 1.48 -9.81 17.75
N ILE A 167 0.16 -9.94 17.86
CA ILE A 167 -0.49 -11.14 18.35
C ILE A 167 -0.51 -12.21 17.25
N ALA A 168 -0.22 -13.45 17.63
CA ALA A 168 -0.23 -14.58 16.71
C ALA A 168 -1.67 -14.88 16.22
N PRO A 169 -1.89 -15.18 14.93
CA PRO A 169 -3.23 -15.37 14.37
C PRO A 169 -4.10 -16.39 15.08
N GLU A 170 -3.49 -17.43 15.66
CA GLU A 170 -4.16 -18.54 16.33
C GLU A 170 -4.97 -18.07 17.54
N ILE A 171 -4.53 -16.99 18.20
CA ILE A 171 -5.16 -16.42 19.40
C ILE A 171 -6.50 -15.74 19.04
N TYR A 172 -6.58 -15.04 17.90
CA TYR A 172 -7.74 -14.24 17.53
C TYR A 172 -8.57 -14.80 16.35
N ALA A 173 -8.04 -15.74 15.57
CA ALA A 173 -8.72 -16.29 14.40
C ALA A 173 -10.12 -16.87 14.68
N PRO A 174 -10.44 -17.46 15.86
CA PRO A 174 -11.80 -17.88 16.19
C PRO A 174 -12.81 -16.72 16.26
N TRP A 175 -12.34 -15.51 16.55
CA TRP A 175 -13.16 -14.33 16.85
C TRP A 175 -13.16 -13.30 15.73
N LEU A 176 -12.05 -13.18 14.98
CA LEU A 176 -11.84 -12.16 13.97
C LEU A 176 -11.57 -12.76 12.58
N ARG A 177 -11.98 -12.05 11.52
CA ARG A 177 -11.77 -12.41 10.11
C ARG A 177 -10.47 -11.86 9.52
N VAL A 178 -9.63 -11.23 10.34
CA VAL A 178 -8.35 -10.65 9.91
C VAL A 178 -7.24 -11.69 9.89
N ARG A 179 -6.22 -11.46 9.08
CA ARG A 179 -5.05 -12.35 8.97
C ARG A 179 -3.85 -11.88 9.78
N SER A 180 -3.70 -10.57 9.99
CA SER A 180 -2.54 -9.94 10.61
C SER A 180 -2.89 -8.58 11.22
N GLU A 181 -1.86 -7.90 11.77
CA GLU A 181 -1.95 -6.52 12.28
C GLU A 181 -2.98 -6.39 13.39
N ILE A 182 -2.91 -7.34 14.32
CA ILE A 182 -3.51 -7.29 15.65
C ILE A 182 -2.35 -7.17 16.63
N TYR A 183 -2.45 -6.21 17.54
CA TYR A 183 -1.41 -5.88 18.52
C TYR A 183 -1.94 -6.08 19.94
N SER A 184 -1.04 -6.24 20.91
CA SER A 184 -1.43 -6.22 22.33
C SER A 184 -2.06 -4.88 22.69
N ALA A 185 -2.95 -4.87 23.69
CA ALA A 185 -3.57 -3.64 24.17
C ALA A 185 -2.56 -2.59 24.69
N ASP A 186 -1.34 -2.99 25.05
CA ASP A 186 -0.30 -2.06 25.52
C ASP A 186 0.16 -1.08 24.44
N LEU A 187 -0.05 -1.41 23.15
CA LEU A 187 0.23 -0.51 22.04
C LEU A 187 -0.87 0.50 21.76
N GLU A 188 -1.98 0.45 22.48
CA GLU A 188 -3.06 1.39 22.27
C GLU A 188 -2.63 2.85 22.41
N PRO A 189 -1.96 3.31 23.50
CA PRO A 189 -1.58 4.71 23.63
C PRO A 189 -0.64 5.15 22.51
N VAL A 190 0.25 4.26 22.08
CA VAL A 190 1.19 4.50 20.98
C VAL A 190 0.43 4.69 19.65
N ILE A 191 -0.53 3.81 19.35
CA ILE A 191 -1.32 3.90 18.12
C ILE A 191 -2.19 5.16 18.14
N LEU A 192 -2.77 5.52 19.29
CA LEU A 192 -3.58 6.73 19.42
C LEU A 192 -2.74 7.99 19.18
N ASP A 193 -1.54 8.07 19.77
CA ASP A 193 -0.60 9.19 19.52
C ASP A 193 -0.18 9.29 18.04
N MET A 194 0.09 8.14 17.39
CA MET A 194 0.37 8.13 15.95
C MET A 194 -0.82 8.63 15.12
N LEU A 195 -2.06 8.41 15.55
CA LEU A 195 -3.24 8.92 14.86
C LEU A 195 -3.40 10.43 15.09
N ASP A 196 -3.21 10.91 16.32
CA ASP A 196 -3.31 12.34 16.66
C ASP A 196 -2.27 13.19 15.91
N THR A 197 -1.14 12.60 15.53
CA THR A 197 -0.09 13.27 14.74
C THR A 197 -0.34 13.25 13.22
N LEU A 198 -1.27 12.43 12.70
CA LEU A 198 -1.57 12.36 11.26
C LEU A 198 -1.99 13.69 10.63
N PRO A 199 -2.89 14.51 11.24
CA PRO A 199 -3.29 15.80 10.67
C PRO A 199 -2.15 16.81 10.55
N LEU A 200 -1.01 16.55 11.21
CA LEU A 200 0.16 17.42 11.25
C LEU A 200 1.25 17.01 10.24
N LEU A 201 1.11 15.86 9.57
CA LEU A 201 2.06 15.44 8.55
C LEU A 201 1.83 16.27 7.28
N PRO A 202 2.86 16.96 6.76
CA PRO A 202 2.73 17.63 5.46
C PRO A 202 2.38 16.62 4.38
N ASP A 203 1.61 17.04 3.39
CA ASP A 203 1.33 16.24 2.19
C ASP A 203 2.67 15.77 1.59
N ALA A 204 2.98 14.48 1.80
CA ALA A 204 4.20 13.84 1.33
C ALA A 204 4.19 13.67 -0.19
#